data_AF-A0AAN8PX16-F1
#
_entry.id   AF-A0AAN8PX16-F1
#
_cell.length_a   1.000
_cell.length_b   1.000
_cell.length_c   1.000
_cell.angle_alpha   90.00
_cell.angle_beta   90.00
_cell.angle_gamma   90.00
#
_symmetry.space_group_name_H-M   'P 1'
#
loop_
_entity.id
_entity.type
_entity.pdbx_description
1 polymer ?
#
loop_
_entity_poly.entity_id
_entity_poly.type
_entity_poly.pdbx_seq_one_letter_code
_entity_poly.pdbx_strand_id
1 'polypeptide(L)'
;MVKRERRHNYSIPEQPPWWDSDSEKLTSEKFSALDIYRLSNLNVDLVKYKNSRNSFKSLCSTNKLKHADRNHDDYVGACQDTNGLWKQIKYFFRKSSTSESVSAAEWFNYFRDLYNTCHVNLDGKYEMEIQDSLLNCSDPLYLSENQNHILDSPITSNEILSTIKSLPTSKAPGPEGIVNEIYKHSIVKMLPYLITLFNLIFDKGVFPTNYP
;
A
#
# COMPACT_ATOMS: atom_id res chain seq x y z
N MET A 1 -46.50 -36.58 5.62
CA MET A 1 -46.11 -35.29 5.00
C MET A 1 -45.40 -34.45 6.04
N VAL A 2 -44.07 -34.39 5.99
CA VAL A 2 -43.27 -33.66 6.99
C VAL A 2 -43.25 -32.17 6.62
N LYS A 3 -43.88 -31.34 7.45
CA LYS A 3 -43.74 -29.88 7.38
C LYS A 3 -42.30 -29.53 7.71
N ARG A 4 -41.50 -29.15 6.70
CA ARG A 4 -40.19 -28.53 6.93
C ARG A 4 -40.42 -27.10 7.42
N GLU A 5 -40.22 -26.88 8.72
CA GLU A 5 -40.04 -25.54 9.28
C GLU A 5 -38.86 -24.86 8.61
N ARG A 6 -39.10 -23.72 7.95
CA ARG A 6 -38.04 -22.91 7.35
C ARG A 6 -37.53 -21.93 8.40
N ARG A 7 -36.46 -22.31 9.11
CA ARG A 7 -35.60 -21.33 9.78
C ARG A 7 -34.39 -21.08 8.89
N HIS A 8 -34.41 -19.97 8.17
CA HIS A 8 -33.20 -19.39 7.62
C HIS A 8 -32.78 -18.23 8.52
N ASN A 9 -32.06 -18.59 9.60
CA ASN A 9 -31.20 -17.65 10.29
C ASN A 9 -29.98 -17.40 9.38
N TYR A 10 -30.15 -16.53 8.39
CA TYR A 10 -29.00 -15.90 7.77
C TYR A 10 -28.50 -14.86 8.77
N SER A 11 -27.35 -15.12 9.39
CA SER A 11 -26.61 -14.07 10.08
C SER A 11 -26.34 -13.01 9.03
N ILE A 12 -27.02 -11.87 9.13
CA ILE A 12 -26.88 -10.76 8.19
C ILE A 12 -25.41 -10.32 8.32
N PRO A 13 -24.58 -10.46 7.27
CA PRO A 13 -23.23 -9.89 7.29
C PRO A 13 -23.37 -8.40 7.63
N GLU A 14 -22.41 -7.83 8.35
CA GLU A 14 -22.39 -6.38 8.58
C GLU A 14 -22.67 -5.66 7.26
N GLN A 15 -23.78 -4.93 7.24
CA GLN A 15 -24.25 -4.31 6.02
C GLN A 15 -23.27 -3.21 5.61
N PRO A 16 -22.99 -3.08 4.30
CA PRO A 16 -22.06 -2.08 3.85
C PRO A 16 -22.58 -0.67 4.15
N PRO A 17 -21.70 0.35 4.27
CA PRO A 17 -22.07 1.70 4.70
C PRO A 17 -23.10 2.42 3.80
N TRP A 18 -23.28 1.93 2.57
CA TRP A 18 -24.23 2.46 1.58
C TRP A 18 -25.57 1.69 1.55
N TRP A 19 -25.78 0.74 2.47
CA TRP A 19 -27.00 -0.04 2.58
C TRP A 19 -28.13 0.77 3.21
N ASP A 20 -29.32 0.77 2.61
CA ASP A 20 -30.50 1.52 3.04
C ASP A 20 -31.75 0.63 3.12
N SER A 21 -32.86 1.20 3.62
CA SER A 21 -34.15 0.50 3.74
C SER A 21 -34.69 -0.01 2.40
N ASP A 22 -34.37 0.66 1.30
CA ASP A 22 -34.77 0.25 -0.05
C ASP A 22 -33.97 -0.97 -0.53
N SER A 23 -32.68 -1.05 -0.18
CA SER A 23 -31.83 -2.22 -0.44
C SER A 23 -32.34 -3.46 0.31
N GLU A 24 -32.83 -3.29 1.53
CA GLU A 24 -33.46 -4.36 2.31
C GLU A 24 -34.78 -4.83 1.68
N LYS A 25 -35.64 -3.88 1.30
CA LYS A 25 -36.92 -4.18 0.63
C LYS A 25 -36.71 -4.95 -0.67
N LEU A 26 -35.84 -4.47 -1.57
CA LEU A 26 -35.56 -5.14 -2.84
C LEU A 26 -34.86 -6.50 -2.65
N THR A 27 -34.10 -6.67 -1.56
CA THR A 27 -33.53 -7.97 -1.20
C THR A 27 -34.62 -8.97 -0.85
N SER A 28 -35.59 -8.57 -0.03
CA SER A 28 -36.76 -9.37 0.34
C SER A 28 -37.60 -9.73 -0.89
N GLU A 29 -37.90 -8.76 -1.75
CA GLU A 29 -38.65 -8.98 -2.99
C GLU A 29 -37.96 -9.95 -3.95
N LYS A 30 -36.63 -9.81 -4.13
CA LYS A 30 -35.81 -10.73 -4.93
C LYS A 30 -35.87 -12.15 -4.39
N PHE A 31 -35.74 -12.35 -3.08
CA PHE A 31 -35.77 -13.68 -2.48
C PHE A 31 -37.18 -14.29 -2.48
N SER A 32 -38.22 -13.48 -2.27
CA SER A 32 -39.61 -13.90 -2.43
C SER A 32 -39.90 -14.39 -3.86
N ALA A 33 -39.48 -13.63 -4.87
CA ALA A 33 -39.63 -14.03 -6.28
C ALA A 33 -38.82 -15.30 -6.63
N LEU A 34 -37.63 -15.48 -6.03
CA LEU A 34 -36.84 -16.70 -6.18
C LEU A 34 -37.54 -17.91 -5.59
N ASP A 35 -38.15 -17.77 -4.42
CA ASP A 35 -38.89 -18.85 -3.76
C ASP A 35 -40.16 -19.23 -4.55
N ILE A 36 -40.87 -18.25 -5.12
CA ILE A 36 -42.00 -18.50 -6.02
C ILE A 36 -41.53 -19.29 -7.25
N TYR A 37 -40.47 -18.85 -7.92
CA TYR A 37 -39.92 -19.57 -9.07
C TYR A 37 -39.47 -21.00 -8.72
N ARG A 38 -38.83 -21.20 -7.57
CA ARG A 38 -38.41 -22.54 -7.10
C ARG A 38 -39.60 -23.48 -6.86
N LEU A 39 -40.77 -22.93 -6.53
CA LEU A 39 -41.99 -23.70 -6.28
C LEU A 39 -42.79 -23.96 -7.56
N SER A 40 -42.94 -22.96 -8.43
CA SER A 40 -43.75 -23.06 -9.65
C SER A 40 -42.98 -23.63 -10.84
N ASN A 41 -41.66 -23.39 -10.90
CA ASN A 41 -40.77 -23.66 -12.03
C ASN A 41 -41.28 -23.13 -13.39
N LEU A 42 -42.12 -22.08 -13.37
CA LEU A 42 -42.68 -21.46 -14.56
C LEU A 42 -41.75 -20.37 -15.10
N ASN A 43 -41.67 -20.24 -16.42
CA ASN A 43 -40.85 -19.21 -17.08
C ASN A 43 -41.33 -17.79 -16.72
N VAL A 44 -42.64 -17.60 -16.53
CA VAL A 44 -43.22 -16.32 -16.11
C VAL A 44 -42.65 -15.86 -14.76
N ASP A 45 -42.45 -16.79 -13.82
CA ASP A 45 -41.90 -16.48 -12.50
C ASP A 45 -40.38 -16.34 -12.52
N LEU A 46 -39.69 -17.05 -13.44
CA LEU A 46 -38.28 -16.81 -13.72
C LEU A 46 -38.03 -15.38 -14.22
N VAL A 47 -38.90 -14.87 -15.10
CA VAL A 47 -38.84 -13.48 -15.59
C VAL A 47 -39.05 -12.49 -14.44
N LYS A 48 -40.03 -12.74 -13.56
CA LYS A 48 -40.25 -11.90 -12.36
C LYS A 48 -39.02 -11.87 -11.45
N TYR A 49 -38.42 -13.02 -11.16
CA TYR A 49 -37.18 -13.08 -10.37
C TYR A 49 -36.03 -12.31 -11.03
N LYS A 50 -35.83 -12.48 -12.35
CA LYS A 50 -34.80 -11.75 -13.10
C LYS A 50 -34.99 -10.24 -13.00
N ASN A 51 -36.23 -9.77 -13.12
CA ASN A 51 -36.57 -8.36 -12.99
C ASN A 51 -36.26 -7.83 -11.59
N SER A 52 -36.77 -8.49 -10.53
CA SER A 52 -36.47 -8.10 -9.14
C SER A 52 -34.98 -8.12 -8.82
N ARG A 53 -34.23 -9.12 -9.33
CA ARG A 53 -32.78 -9.20 -9.19
C ARG A 53 -32.07 -8.04 -9.89
N ASN A 54 -32.51 -7.67 -11.09
CA ASN A 54 -31.90 -6.57 -11.85
C ASN A 54 -32.20 -5.22 -11.19
N SER A 55 -33.43 -5.00 -10.69
CA SER A 55 -33.77 -3.81 -9.90
C SER A 55 -32.91 -3.67 -8.65
N PHE A 56 -32.74 -4.77 -7.89
CA PHE A 56 -31.83 -4.80 -6.73
C PHE A 56 -30.38 -4.45 -7.11
N LYS A 57 -29.87 -5.06 -8.19
CA LYS A 57 -28.50 -4.76 -8.68
C LYS A 57 -28.36 -3.28 -9.08
N SER A 58 -29.35 -2.72 -9.77
CA SER A 58 -29.37 -1.32 -10.17
C SER A 58 -29.32 -0.41 -8.95
N LEU A 59 -30.15 -0.66 -7.94
CA LEU A 59 -30.17 0.13 -6.71
C LEU A 59 -28.82 0.06 -5.98
N CYS A 60 -28.24 -1.14 -5.83
CA CYS A 60 -26.92 -1.28 -5.19
C CYS A 60 -25.84 -0.50 -5.93
N SER A 61 -25.86 -0.47 -7.27
CA SER A 61 -24.94 0.35 -8.06
C SER A 61 -25.16 1.84 -7.81
N THR A 62 -26.40 2.32 -7.82
CA THR A 62 -26.74 3.72 -7.54
C THR A 62 -26.32 4.14 -6.12
N ASN A 63 -26.58 3.32 -5.11
CA ASN A 63 -26.23 3.64 -3.73
C ASN A 63 -24.72 3.64 -3.49
N LYS A 64 -23.98 2.74 -4.15
CA LYS A 64 -22.51 2.77 -4.16
C LYS A 64 -21.98 4.07 -4.76
N LEU A 65 -22.55 4.54 -5.88
CA LEU A 65 -22.16 5.81 -6.51
C LEU A 65 -22.47 7.00 -5.60
N LYS A 66 -23.69 7.09 -5.07
CA LYS A 66 -24.06 8.17 -4.13
C LYS A 66 -23.17 8.23 -2.89
N HIS A 67 -22.79 7.09 -2.35
CA HIS A 67 -21.87 7.03 -1.20
C HIS A 67 -20.45 7.43 -1.60
N ALA A 68 -19.98 7.04 -2.78
CA ALA A 68 -18.71 7.47 -3.34
C ALA A 68 -18.67 9.01 -3.53
N ASP A 69 -19.73 9.59 -4.10
CA ASP A 69 -19.85 11.05 -4.32
C ASP A 69 -19.90 11.84 -3.01
N ARG A 70 -20.73 11.41 -2.03
CA ARG A 70 -20.77 12.06 -0.70
C ARG A 70 -19.42 12.05 0.00
N ASN A 71 -18.73 10.91 -0.04
CA ASN A 71 -17.41 10.82 0.56
C ASN A 71 -16.43 11.78 -0.15
N HIS A 72 -16.51 11.95 -1.49
CA HIS A 72 -15.71 12.94 -2.23
C HIS A 72 -15.88 14.36 -1.68
N ASP A 73 -17.13 14.80 -1.46
CA ASP A 73 -17.45 16.12 -0.91
C ASP A 73 -16.94 16.27 0.55
N ASP A 74 -17.05 15.21 1.36
CA ASP A 74 -16.55 15.20 2.74
C ASP A 74 -15.00 15.28 2.82
N TYR A 75 -14.26 14.76 1.83
CA TYR A 75 -12.79 14.79 1.81
C TYR A 75 -12.19 16.18 1.54
N VAL A 76 -12.89 17.05 0.81
CA VAL A 76 -12.42 18.43 0.56
C VAL A 76 -12.37 19.25 1.86
N GLY A 77 -13.15 18.85 2.89
CA GLY A 77 -13.24 19.57 4.16
C GLY A 77 -12.53 18.93 5.37
N ALA A 78 -12.24 17.63 5.37
CA ALA A 78 -11.79 16.94 6.58
C ALA A 78 -10.74 15.86 6.31
N CYS A 79 -9.45 16.18 6.46
CA CYS A 79 -8.44 15.13 6.57
C CYS A 79 -7.44 15.43 7.68
N GLN A 80 -7.71 14.89 8.88
CA GLN A 80 -6.77 14.82 10.00
C GLN A 80 -6.38 13.37 10.37
N ASP A 81 -7.03 12.34 9.80
CA ASP A 81 -6.73 10.92 10.09
C ASP A 81 -6.22 10.17 8.85
N THR A 82 -5.00 9.65 8.97
CA THR A 82 -4.30 8.88 7.93
C THR A 82 -4.86 7.48 7.75
N ASN A 83 -5.42 6.85 8.79
CA ASN A 83 -5.92 5.48 8.71
C ASN A 83 -7.28 5.39 8.02
N GLY A 84 -8.19 6.32 8.30
CA GLY A 84 -9.44 6.50 7.56
C GLY A 84 -9.20 6.72 6.06
N LEU A 85 -8.22 7.56 5.72
CA LEU A 85 -7.81 7.83 4.34
C LEU A 85 -7.36 6.56 3.61
N TRP A 86 -6.48 5.75 4.21
CA TRP A 86 -6.00 4.51 3.57
C TRP A 86 -7.09 3.44 3.41
N LYS A 87 -8.01 3.34 4.37
CA LYS A 87 -9.15 2.41 4.26
C LYS A 87 -10.06 2.78 3.10
N GLN A 88 -10.24 4.07 2.85
CA GLN A 88 -11.08 4.60 1.78
C GLN A 88 -10.39 4.58 0.42
N ILE A 89 -9.10 4.92 0.34
CA ILE A 89 -8.28 4.71 -0.86
C ILE A 89 -8.39 3.26 -1.33
N LYS A 90 -8.25 2.29 -0.41
CA LYS A 90 -8.39 0.87 -0.77
C LYS A 90 -9.79 0.50 -1.29
N TYR A 91 -10.83 1.23 -0.91
CA TYR A 91 -12.21 1.02 -1.37
C TYR A 91 -12.46 1.61 -2.76
N PHE A 92 -12.00 2.84 -3.02
CA PHE A 92 -12.13 3.52 -4.32
C PHE A 92 -11.19 2.92 -5.39
N PHE A 93 -9.94 2.62 -5.02
CA PHE A 93 -8.96 2.00 -5.90
C PHE A 93 -9.06 0.48 -5.94
N ARG A 94 -10.20 -0.10 -5.50
CA ARG A 94 -10.48 -1.52 -5.63
C ARG A 94 -10.76 -1.85 -7.10
N LYS A 95 -9.68 -1.86 -7.89
CA LYS A 95 -9.54 -2.12 -9.34
C LYS A 95 -10.88 -2.26 -10.08
N SER A 96 -11.24 -1.24 -10.86
CA SER A 96 -11.60 -1.56 -12.24
C SER A 96 -10.35 -2.19 -12.83
N SER A 97 -10.41 -3.46 -13.19
CA SER A 97 -9.44 -4.03 -14.11
C SER A 97 -9.63 -3.35 -15.47
N THR A 98 -9.24 -2.09 -15.58
CA THR A 98 -8.83 -1.50 -16.85
C THR A 98 -7.47 -2.12 -17.13
N SER A 99 -7.49 -3.21 -17.88
CA SER A 99 -6.27 -3.72 -18.50
C SER A 99 -5.90 -2.75 -19.61
N GLU A 100 -5.37 -1.59 -19.26
CA GLU A 100 -4.42 -0.93 -20.15
C GLU A 100 -3.16 -1.77 -20.07
N SER A 101 -3.15 -2.87 -20.83
CA SER A 101 -2.01 -3.74 -20.94
C SER A 101 -0.97 -3.04 -21.80
N VAL A 102 -0.11 -2.25 -21.18
CA VAL A 102 1.14 -1.83 -21.81
C VAL A 102 1.90 -3.12 -22.12
N SER A 103 2.18 -3.37 -23.39
CA SER A 103 2.93 -4.56 -23.78
C SER A 103 4.35 -4.51 -23.20
N ALA A 104 4.96 -5.66 -22.92
CA ALA A 104 6.34 -5.70 -22.44
C ALA A 104 7.31 -4.99 -23.42
N ALA A 105 6.98 -5.03 -24.72
CA ALA A 105 7.73 -4.34 -25.77
C ALA A 105 7.55 -2.81 -25.71
N GLU A 106 6.33 -2.30 -25.52
CA GLU A 106 6.11 -0.85 -25.31
C GLU A 106 6.81 -0.34 -24.07
N TRP A 107 6.70 -1.09 -22.96
CA TRP A 107 7.38 -0.74 -21.72
C TRP A 107 8.90 -0.69 -21.94
N PHE A 108 9.47 -1.72 -22.56
CA PHE A 108 10.90 -1.79 -22.85
C PHE A 108 11.36 -0.65 -23.76
N ASN A 109 10.64 -0.39 -24.86
CA ASN A 109 10.99 0.67 -25.80
C ASN A 109 10.90 2.06 -25.14
N TYR A 110 9.84 2.32 -24.36
CA TYR A 110 9.68 3.59 -23.65
C TYR A 110 10.85 3.86 -22.71
N PHE A 111 11.20 2.90 -21.84
CA PHE A 111 12.29 3.10 -20.90
C PHE A 111 13.66 3.07 -21.57
N ARG A 112 13.86 2.26 -22.61
CA ARG A 112 15.07 2.33 -23.44
C ARG A 112 15.23 3.74 -24.00
N ASP A 113 14.18 4.32 -24.57
CA ASP A 113 14.27 5.63 -25.21
C ASP A 113 14.44 6.73 -24.16
N LEU A 114 13.77 6.63 -22.99
CA LEU A 114 13.93 7.54 -21.85
C LEU A 114 15.35 7.56 -21.26
N TYR A 115 15.95 6.39 -21.05
CA TYR A 115 17.29 6.32 -20.46
C TYR A 115 18.41 6.56 -21.47
N ASN A 116 18.13 6.41 -22.77
CA ASN A 116 19.10 6.69 -23.83
C ASN A 116 18.89 8.07 -24.48
N THR A 117 17.88 8.84 -24.08
CA THR A 117 17.79 10.28 -24.36
C THR A 117 18.70 11.08 -23.42
N CYS A 118 19.94 10.63 -23.25
CA CYS A 118 21.02 11.50 -22.77
C CYS A 118 21.67 12.14 -24.00
N HIS A 119 21.57 13.47 -24.08
CA HIS A 119 22.18 14.40 -25.04
C HIS A 119 21.26 15.13 -26.03
N VAL A 120 20.07 15.55 -25.62
CA VAL A 120 19.45 16.73 -26.24
C VAL A 120 18.89 17.65 -25.16
N ASN A 121 19.73 18.59 -24.73
CA ASN A 121 19.41 19.82 -23.98
C ASN A 121 18.77 19.65 -22.59
N LEU A 122 19.60 19.37 -21.58
CA LEU A 122 19.46 20.17 -20.35
C LEU A 122 19.80 21.59 -20.80
N ASP A 123 18.79 22.46 -20.91
CA ASP A 123 19.00 23.88 -21.19
C ASP A 123 20.15 24.35 -20.29
N GLY A 124 21.23 24.92 -20.85
CA GLY A 124 22.41 25.33 -20.07
C GLY A 124 22.08 26.27 -18.91
N LYS A 125 20.87 26.83 -18.89
CA LYS A 125 20.25 27.53 -17.76
C LYS A 125 20.04 26.63 -16.53
N TYR A 126 19.55 25.40 -16.70
CA TYR A 126 19.33 24.45 -15.59
C TYR A 126 20.66 23.95 -15.02
N GLU A 127 21.66 23.73 -15.88
CA GLU A 127 23.01 23.35 -15.44
C GLU A 127 23.65 24.48 -14.64
N MET A 128 23.49 25.74 -15.08
CA MET A 128 23.91 26.92 -14.33
C MET A 128 23.12 27.13 -13.04
N GLU A 129 21.80 26.91 -13.01
CA GLU A 129 20.98 27.02 -11.79
C GLU A 129 21.32 25.92 -10.78
N ILE A 130 21.62 24.69 -11.24
CA ILE A 130 22.11 23.61 -10.37
C ILE A 130 23.51 23.98 -9.85
N GLN A 131 24.42 24.45 -10.71
CA GLN A 131 25.75 24.87 -10.29
C GLN A 131 25.70 26.06 -9.33
N ASP A 132 24.87 27.06 -9.60
CA ASP A 132 24.70 28.26 -8.77
C ASP A 132 23.99 27.94 -7.45
N SER A 133 23.03 27.01 -7.44
CA SER A 133 22.42 26.52 -6.20
C SER A 133 23.36 25.63 -5.37
N LEU A 134 24.27 24.88 -6.01
CA LEU A 134 25.37 24.17 -5.33
C LEU A 134 26.43 25.14 -4.77
N LEU A 135 26.71 26.24 -5.46
CA LEU A 135 27.68 27.27 -5.05
C LEU A 135 27.13 28.28 -4.03
N ASN A 136 25.84 28.63 -4.11
CA ASN A 136 25.14 29.54 -3.20
C ASN A 136 24.41 28.82 -2.05
N CYS A 137 24.43 27.48 -2.02
CA CYS A 137 24.15 26.78 -0.79
C CYS A 137 25.21 27.21 0.21
N SER A 138 24.82 27.79 1.34
CA SER A 138 25.70 27.78 2.52
C SER A 138 25.97 26.31 2.81
N ASP A 139 27.15 25.89 2.41
CA ASP A 139 27.57 24.52 2.15
C ASP A 139 26.98 23.49 3.15
N PRO A 140 26.12 22.55 2.69
CA PRO A 140 25.61 21.45 3.51
C PRO A 140 26.72 20.53 4.04
N LEU A 141 27.94 20.63 3.48
CA LEU A 141 29.13 19.90 3.89
C LEU A 141 30.02 20.69 4.86
N TYR A 142 29.74 21.97 5.11
CA TYR A 142 30.42 22.75 6.15
C TYR A 142 29.79 22.46 7.51
N LEU A 143 29.92 21.20 7.91
CA LEU A 143 29.68 20.78 9.27
C LEU A 143 30.58 21.60 10.19
N SER A 144 30.03 22.03 11.34
CA SER A 144 30.85 22.70 12.36
C SER A 144 32.05 21.81 12.74
N GLU A 145 33.16 22.39 13.21
CA GLU A 145 34.33 21.61 13.69
C GLU A 145 33.92 20.49 14.66
N ASN A 146 32.90 20.74 15.49
CA ASN A 146 32.33 19.76 16.41
C ASN A 146 31.62 18.60 15.69
N GLN A 147 30.88 18.86 14.62
CA GLN A 147 30.21 17.83 13.84
C GLN A 147 31.21 16.99 13.03
N ASN A 148 32.24 17.61 12.45
CA ASN A 148 33.34 16.90 11.81
C ASN A 148 34.05 15.97 12.79
N HIS A 149 34.38 16.48 13.98
CA HIS A 149 34.99 15.66 15.03
C HIS A 149 34.12 14.47 15.45
N ILE A 150 32.79 14.61 15.48
CA ILE A 150 31.89 13.49 15.77
C ILE A 150 31.92 12.45 14.65
N LEU A 151 31.89 12.88 13.39
CA LEU A 151 31.91 11.98 12.24
C LEU A 151 33.23 11.25 12.06
N ASP A 152 34.35 11.90 12.39
CA ASP A 152 35.69 11.31 12.32
C ASP A 152 36.01 10.43 13.54
N SER A 153 35.14 10.40 14.55
CA SER A 153 35.36 9.61 15.75
C SER A 153 35.07 8.11 15.52
N PRO A 154 35.78 7.20 16.22
CA PRO A 154 35.53 5.77 16.11
C PRO A 154 34.10 5.40 16.50
N ILE A 155 33.52 4.45 15.77
CA ILE A 155 32.17 3.93 16.03
C ILE A 155 32.13 3.25 17.39
N THR A 156 31.20 3.68 18.23
CA THR A 156 31.07 3.25 19.63
C THR A 156 30.10 2.06 19.79
N SER A 157 30.25 1.35 20.91
CA SER A 157 29.34 0.27 21.31
C SER A 157 27.90 0.76 21.47
N ASN A 158 27.72 1.97 21.99
CA ASN A 158 26.40 2.55 22.25
C ASN A 158 25.64 2.88 20.96
N GLU A 159 26.33 3.39 19.94
CA GLU A 159 25.74 3.66 18.63
C GLU A 159 25.26 2.38 17.95
N ILE A 160 26.09 1.33 17.97
CA ILE A 160 25.70 0.04 17.40
C ILE A 160 24.51 -0.55 18.17
N LEU A 161 24.57 -0.53 19.50
CA LEU A 161 23.54 -1.11 20.34
C LEU A 161 22.20 -0.37 20.19
N SER A 162 22.21 0.97 20.16
CA SER A 162 20.99 1.76 19.97
C SER A 162 20.39 1.54 18.58
N THR A 163 21.23 1.48 17.54
CA THR A 163 20.82 1.24 16.15
C THR A 163 20.21 -0.14 15.97
N ILE A 164 20.84 -1.19 16.50
CA ILE A 164 20.31 -2.55 16.39
C ILE A 164 18.99 -2.68 17.15
N LYS A 165 18.87 -2.06 18.33
CA LYS A 165 17.62 -2.08 19.10
C LYS A 165 16.48 -1.31 18.41
N SER A 166 16.78 -0.26 17.65
CA SER A 166 15.78 0.55 16.95
C SER A 166 15.28 -0.07 15.64
N LEU A 167 15.90 -1.15 15.15
CA LEU A 167 15.48 -1.84 13.92
C LEU A 167 13.97 -2.21 13.95
N PRO A 168 13.22 -2.09 12.85
CA PRO A 168 11.81 -2.48 12.83
C PRO A 168 11.66 -4.01 12.92
N THR A 169 10.75 -4.49 13.76
CA THR A 169 10.39 -5.92 13.85
C THR A 169 9.34 -6.29 12.80
N SER A 170 9.22 -7.59 12.51
CA SER A 170 8.23 -8.17 11.58
C SER A 170 8.35 -7.65 10.15
N LYS A 171 9.57 -7.27 9.74
CA LYS A 171 9.91 -7.01 8.35
C LYS A 171 10.27 -8.32 7.64
N ALA A 172 10.02 -8.36 6.34
CA ALA A 172 10.46 -9.48 5.52
C ALA A 172 11.99 -9.61 5.60
N PRO A 173 12.54 -10.83 5.69
CA PRO A 173 13.98 -11.03 5.64
C PRO A 173 14.56 -10.58 4.30
N GLY A 174 15.85 -10.22 4.30
CA GLY A 174 16.61 -10.01 3.08
C GLY A 174 16.89 -11.33 2.33
N PRO A 175 17.66 -11.28 1.23
CA PRO A 175 18.05 -12.46 0.45
C PRO A 175 18.68 -13.58 1.30
N GLU A 176 19.44 -13.18 2.33
CA GLU A 176 20.11 -14.08 3.28
C GLU A 176 19.16 -14.77 4.29
N GLY A 177 17.87 -14.42 4.32
CA GLY A 177 16.90 -15.02 5.23
C GLY A 177 17.00 -14.56 6.69
N ILE A 178 17.96 -13.70 7.05
CA ILE A 178 18.15 -13.21 8.41
C ILE A 178 17.15 -12.08 8.71
N VAL A 179 16.38 -12.26 9.79
CA VAL A 179 15.39 -11.26 10.25
C VAL A 179 15.95 -10.35 11.34
N ASN A 180 15.39 -9.15 11.49
CA ASN A 180 15.85 -8.13 12.44
C ASN A 180 15.83 -8.60 13.90
N GLU A 181 14.90 -9.50 14.25
CA GLU A 181 14.78 -10.11 15.56
C GLU A 181 16.06 -10.87 15.95
N ILE A 182 16.71 -11.54 15.00
CA ILE A 182 17.96 -12.26 15.26
C ILE A 182 19.01 -11.28 15.76
N TYR A 183 19.24 -10.18 15.04
CA TYR A 183 20.21 -9.16 15.44
C TYR A 183 19.88 -8.56 16.81
N LYS A 184 18.61 -8.26 17.10
CA LYS A 184 18.19 -7.74 18.41
C LYS A 184 18.47 -8.70 19.57
N HIS A 185 18.25 -10.00 19.37
CA HIS A 185 18.46 -11.01 20.41
C HIS A 185 19.93 -11.42 20.56
N SER A 186 20.69 -11.43 19.47
CA SER A 186 22.10 -11.84 19.47
C SER A 186 23.09 -10.69 19.73
N ILE A 187 22.63 -9.43 19.72
CA ILE A 187 23.52 -8.26 19.78
C ILE A 187 24.50 -8.31 20.96
N VAL A 188 24.08 -8.79 22.12
CA VAL A 188 24.95 -8.89 23.31
C VAL A 188 26.21 -9.72 23.03
N LYS A 189 26.08 -10.77 22.21
CA LYS A 189 27.20 -11.63 21.81
C LYS A 189 27.92 -11.11 20.57
N MET A 190 27.22 -10.45 19.65
CA MET A 190 27.80 -9.94 18.40
C MET A 190 28.53 -8.61 18.53
N LEU A 191 28.15 -7.80 19.52
CA LEU A 191 28.66 -6.45 19.73
C LEU A 191 30.18 -6.30 19.65
N PRO A 192 31.02 -7.11 20.32
CA PRO A 192 32.47 -6.95 20.23
C PRO A 192 32.98 -7.13 18.80
N TYR A 193 32.43 -8.09 18.05
CA TYR A 193 32.81 -8.35 16.66
C TYR A 193 32.38 -7.21 15.72
N LEU A 194 31.16 -6.67 15.92
CA LEU A 194 30.66 -5.56 15.12
C LEU A 194 31.46 -4.27 15.34
N ILE A 195 31.83 -3.96 16.59
CA ILE A 195 32.68 -2.82 16.91
C ILE A 195 34.03 -2.94 16.19
N THR A 196 34.67 -4.10 16.29
CA THR A 196 35.96 -4.32 15.63
C THR A 196 35.83 -4.25 14.12
N LEU A 197 34.80 -4.87 13.55
CA LEU A 197 34.57 -4.89 12.10
C LEU A 197 34.33 -3.48 11.54
N PHE A 198 33.40 -2.72 12.13
CA PHE A 198 33.05 -1.41 11.62
C PHE A 198 34.21 -0.41 11.75
N ASN A 199 34.92 -0.42 12.88
CA ASN A 199 36.10 0.44 13.02
C ASN A 199 37.25 0.04 12.09
N LEU A 200 37.42 -1.26 11.81
CA LEU A 200 38.41 -1.72 10.83
C LEU A 200 38.07 -1.26 9.41
N ILE A 201 36.80 -1.34 9.03
CA ILE A 201 36.31 -0.86 7.73
C ILE A 201 36.45 0.66 7.65
N PHE A 202 36.10 1.39 8.72
CA PHE A 202 36.18 2.84 8.79
C PHE A 202 37.61 3.35 8.65
N ASP A 203 38.55 2.74 9.37
CA ASP A 203 39.98 3.12 9.36
C ASP A 203 40.69 2.75 8.06
N LYS A 204 40.44 1.54 7.53
CA LYS A 204 41.19 1.01 6.38
C LYS A 204 40.49 1.17 5.04
N GLY A 205 39.19 1.44 5.02
CA GLY A 205 38.37 1.47 3.81
C GLY A 205 38.26 0.11 3.10
N VAL A 206 38.59 -1.00 3.78
CA VAL A 206 38.60 -2.35 3.21
C VAL A 206 37.39 -3.13 3.71
N PHE A 207 36.61 -3.66 2.78
CA PHE A 207 35.45 -4.51 3.06
C PHE A 207 35.81 -5.99 2.87
N PRO A 208 35.18 -6.91 3.61
CA PRO A 208 35.26 -8.34 3.30
C PRO A 208 34.75 -8.57 1.88
N THR A 209 35.60 -9.10 1.00
CA THR A 209 35.25 -9.33 -0.41
C THR A 209 34.43 -10.59 -0.63
N ASN A 210 34.49 -11.53 0.31
CA ASN A 210 33.73 -12.77 0.27
C ASN A 210 32.94 -12.93 1.58
N TYR A 211 31.63 -13.08 1.45
CA TYR A 211 30.79 -13.66 2.48
C TYR A 211 30.72 -15.18 2.24
N PRO A 212 30.76 -16.02 3.29
CA PRO A 212 30.68 -17.48 3.16
C PRO A 212 29.35 -17.95 2.57
#